data_AF-A0AA43H1H5-F1
#
_entry.id   AF-A0AA43H1H5-F1
#
_cell.length_a   1.000
_cell.length_b   1.000
_cell.length_c   1.000
_cell.angle_alpha   90.00
_cell.angle_beta   90.00
_cell.angle_gamma   90.00
#
_symmetry.space_group_name_H-M   'P 1'
#
loop_
_entity.id
_entity.type
_entity.pdbx_description
1 polymer ?
#
loop_
_entity_poly.entity_id
_entity_poly.type
_entity_poly.pdbx_seq_one_letter_code
_entity_poly.pdbx_strand_id
1 'polypeptide(L)'
;MLNLSKNGRSMWVASSTELTLKPTAVALGKFDGVHLGHHRVIQPILPQVLNEARREDGEQSPTYSPTSPTQLQEHTYSTVVTFVPHPLEFFTGQLRPLLTPLDEKVQQLRSLGVEQLVLLPFDRELSALSPQDFVDKILVQQLQCRKISVGQDFCFGKQRRGTAKDLQLLAAKHHIPVTIVCLQTHTENVPSQEAPISTSLIRHYLESGDIKNANLLLGRPYTLIGTVVPGKKMGRTIGFPTANLQLPKDKFIPRQGVYAVRAAILSETSGATSSHQNLGVMNIGKRPTVNGSNLSVEVHLFDWCSDLYGRKLAVQLVAFLRGEQKFASLEHLKTQIQIDCNIARKLFE
;
A
#
# COMPACT_ATOMS: atom_id res chain seq x y z
N MET A 1 -16.98 4.00 11.80
CA MET A 1 -17.08 2.55 11.50
C MET A 1 -17.39 2.40 10.02
N LEU A 2 -16.54 1.74 9.24
CA LEU A 2 -16.74 1.54 7.79
C LEU A 2 -16.46 0.06 7.47
N ASN A 3 -17.51 -0.74 7.34
CA ASN A 3 -17.41 -2.07 6.74
C ASN A 3 -17.38 -1.88 5.22
N LEU A 4 -16.19 -1.91 4.63
CA LEU A 4 -16.03 -1.78 3.18
C LEU A 4 -16.18 -3.15 2.52
N SER A 5 -17.34 -3.78 2.61
CA SER A 5 -17.61 -5.07 1.96
C SER A 5 -17.65 -4.92 0.44
N LYS A 6 -16.63 -5.41 -0.27
CA LYS A 6 -16.67 -5.62 -1.74
C LYS A 6 -15.89 -6.90 -2.06
N ASN A 7 -16.54 -7.83 -2.78
CA ASN A 7 -16.04 -9.15 -3.26
C ASN A 7 -15.86 -10.27 -2.23
N GLY A 8 -16.79 -10.42 -1.27
CA GLY A 8 -16.85 -11.61 -0.40
C GLY A 8 -15.78 -11.69 0.70
N ARG A 9 -14.81 -10.77 0.74
CA ARG A 9 -13.91 -10.55 1.88
C ARG A 9 -14.07 -9.11 2.37
N SER A 10 -14.88 -8.90 3.40
CA SER A 10 -14.95 -7.62 4.10
C SER A 10 -13.70 -7.42 4.96
N MET A 11 -13.11 -6.23 4.90
CA MET A 11 -12.06 -5.83 5.85
C MET A 11 -12.62 -4.77 6.78
N TRP A 12 -12.49 -4.99 8.09
CA TRP A 12 -12.92 -4.07 9.14
C TRP A 12 -11.90 -2.95 9.32
N VAL A 13 -12.35 -1.69 9.39
CA VAL A 13 -11.48 -0.55 9.72
C VAL A 13 -11.97 0.08 11.02
N ALA A 14 -11.16 -0.03 12.07
CA ALA A 14 -11.41 0.54 13.39
C ALA A 14 -10.55 1.78 13.62
N SER A 15 -11.15 2.87 14.10
CA SER A 15 -10.46 4.12 14.45
C SER A 15 -9.92 4.15 15.89
N SER A 16 -10.18 3.12 16.67
CA SER A 16 -9.71 2.93 18.04
C SER A 16 -9.73 1.44 18.39
N THR A 17 -9.08 1.06 19.48
CA THR A 17 -9.03 -0.32 19.98
C THR A 17 -10.35 -0.80 20.60
N GLU A 18 -11.22 0.11 21.00
CA GLU A 18 -12.55 -0.18 21.55
C GLU A 18 -13.49 -0.77 20.49
N LEU A 19 -13.33 -0.33 19.24
CA LEU A 19 -14.15 -0.75 18.10
C LEU A 19 -13.55 -1.94 17.34
N THR A 20 -12.55 -2.59 17.91
CA THR A 20 -11.81 -3.71 17.30
C THR A 20 -12.53 -5.02 17.57
N LEU A 21 -12.53 -5.91 16.57
CA LEU A 21 -12.97 -7.30 16.69
C LEU A 21 -11.91 -8.09 17.45
N LYS A 22 -12.32 -8.91 18.40
CA LYS A 22 -11.41 -9.60 19.33
C LYS A 22 -11.81 -11.08 19.44
N PRO A 23 -10.87 -11.99 19.77
CA PRO A 23 -9.44 -11.76 20.00
C PRO A 23 -8.65 -11.48 18.70
N THR A 24 -7.45 -10.91 18.82
CA THR A 24 -6.66 -10.45 17.64
C THR A 24 -5.34 -11.19 17.44
N ALA A 25 -4.96 -11.33 16.17
CA ALA A 25 -3.61 -11.68 15.73
C ALA A 25 -2.97 -10.46 15.08
N VAL A 26 -1.96 -9.87 15.73
CA VAL A 26 -1.58 -8.48 15.44
C VAL A 26 -0.24 -8.36 14.71
N ALA A 27 -0.23 -7.67 13.58
CA ALA A 27 0.98 -7.16 12.94
C ALA A 27 1.12 -5.66 13.24
N LEU A 28 2.20 -5.23 13.89
CA LEU A 28 2.42 -3.82 14.28
C LEU A 28 3.40 -3.11 13.35
N GLY A 29 3.03 -1.93 12.87
CA GLY A 29 3.90 -1.14 11.99
C GLY A 29 3.22 0.04 11.32
N LYS A 30 4.00 0.85 10.60
CA LYS A 30 3.45 1.98 9.82
C LYS A 30 2.82 1.51 8.50
N PHE A 31 3.36 0.42 7.94
CA PHE A 31 2.85 -0.23 6.72
C PHE A 31 2.61 0.73 5.54
N ASP A 32 3.38 1.82 5.43
CA ASP A 32 3.32 2.72 4.27
C ASP A 32 4.04 2.08 3.08
N GLY A 33 3.34 1.95 1.96
CA GLY A 33 3.83 1.22 0.79
C GLY A 33 3.47 -0.25 0.77
N VAL A 34 3.06 -0.88 1.88
CA VAL A 34 2.73 -2.33 1.97
C VAL A 34 3.66 -3.17 1.06
N HIS A 35 4.98 -3.01 1.24
CA HIS A 35 6.00 -3.59 0.37
C HIS A 35 6.29 -5.05 0.74
N LEU A 36 7.19 -5.73 0.02
CA LEU A 36 7.50 -7.15 0.26
C LEU A 36 7.96 -7.43 1.70
N GLY A 37 8.78 -6.55 2.28
CA GLY A 37 9.13 -6.64 3.71
C GLY A 37 7.90 -6.57 4.64
N HIS A 38 6.90 -5.75 4.33
CA HIS A 38 5.64 -5.71 5.10
C HIS A 38 4.83 -7.00 4.94
N HIS A 39 4.83 -7.61 3.75
CA HIS A 39 4.12 -8.88 3.53
C HIS A 39 4.67 -9.97 4.47
N ARG A 40 5.99 -10.00 4.70
CA ARG A 40 6.62 -10.95 5.63
C ARG A 40 6.23 -10.70 7.09
N VAL A 41 6.01 -9.46 7.50
CA VAL A 41 5.51 -9.11 8.84
C VAL A 41 4.02 -9.44 8.99
N ILE A 42 3.25 -9.38 7.91
CA ILE A 42 1.81 -9.68 7.92
C ILE A 42 1.56 -11.20 7.86
N GLN A 43 2.39 -11.95 7.12
CA GLN A 43 2.17 -13.38 6.90
C GLN A 43 1.93 -14.20 8.18
N PRO A 44 2.66 -14.01 9.31
CA PRO A 44 2.45 -14.82 10.52
C PRO A 44 1.08 -14.62 11.18
N ILE A 45 0.39 -13.50 10.91
CA ILE A 45 -0.90 -13.21 11.53
C ILE A 45 -2.09 -13.71 10.73
N LEU A 46 -1.88 -14.04 9.45
CA LEU A 46 -2.94 -14.54 8.58
C LEU A 46 -3.44 -15.91 9.06
N PRO A 47 -4.71 -16.27 8.80
CA PRO A 47 -5.19 -17.63 8.98
C PRO A 47 -4.33 -18.57 8.14
N GLN A 48 -3.81 -19.65 8.73
CA GLN A 48 -3.26 -20.73 7.93
C GLN A 48 -4.45 -21.34 7.17
N VAL A 49 -4.44 -21.22 5.85
CA VAL A 49 -5.39 -21.99 5.04
C VAL A 49 -5.03 -23.45 5.29
N LEU A 50 -5.89 -24.17 6.02
CA LEU A 50 -5.84 -25.61 6.09
C LEU A 50 -6.02 -26.11 4.64
N ASN A 51 -4.91 -26.39 3.96
CA ASN A 51 -4.91 -27.11 2.70
C ASN A 51 -5.23 -28.58 3.01
N GLU A 52 -6.48 -28.88 3.36
CA GLU A 52 -6.98 -30.25 3.50
C GLU A 52 -7.48 -30.85 2.17
N ALA A 53 -7.33 -30.14 1.05
CA ALA A 53 -7.73 -30.65 -0.25
C ALA A 53 -6.56 -30.59 -1.24
N ARG A 54 -5.73 -31.64 -1.22
CA ARG A 54 -4.91 -32.23 -2.32
C ARG A 54 -3.76 -33.04 -1.73
N ARG A 55 -4.09 -34.14 -1.06
CA ARG A 55 -3.26 -35.35 -1.16
C ARG A 55 -4.03 -36.29 -2.09
N GLU A 56 -3.80 -36.13 -3.38
CA GLU A 56 -4.03 -37.20 -4.35
C GLU A 56 -2.86 -38.16 -4.18
N ASP A 57 -2.91 -39.00 -3.15
CA ASP A 57 -2.14 -40.24 -3.08
C ASP A 57 -2.87 -41.14 -2.09
N GLY A 58 -3.38 -42.25 -2.61
CA GLY A 58 -4.24 -43.19 -1.91
C GLY A 58 -3.50 -44.01 -0.86
N GLU A 59 -3.10 -43.38 0.24
CA GLU A 59 -2.68 -44.08 1.45
C GLU A 59 -3.70 -43.88 2.57
N GLN A 60 -4.06 -45.02 3.15
CA GLN A 60 -5.16 -45.21 4.08
C GLN A 60 -5.11 -44.22 5.25
N SER A 61 -6.26 -43.59 5.52
CA SER A 61 -6.47 -42.77 6.72
C SER A 61 -6.09 -43.54 7.99
N PRO A 62 -5.34 -42.95 8.93
CA PRO A 62 -5.38 -43.44 10.29
C PRO A 62 -6.76 -43.08 10.87
N THR A 63 -7.46 -44.10 11.36
CA THR A 63 -8.72 -44.00 12.11
C THR A 63 -8.55 -43.11 13.33
N TYR A 64 -8.90 -41.82 13.19
CA TYR A 64 -9.09 -40.94 14.33
C TYR A 64 -10.49 -41.16 14.91
N SER A 65 -10.55 -41.70 16.13
CA SER A 65 -11.78 -41.74 16.93
C SER A 65 -12.08 -40.33 17.48
N PRO A 66 -13.31 -39.80 17.34
CA PRO A 66 -13.67 -38.53 17.92
C PRO A 66 -14.07 -38.73 19.39
N THR A 67 -13.10 -38.75 20.29
CA THR A 67 -13.36 -38.62 21.73
C THR A 67 -12.68 -37.39 22.26
N SER A 68 -13.30 -36.23 22.05
CA SER A 68 -13.30 -35.07 22.95
C SER A 68 -14.28 -34.03 22.39
N PRO A 69 -15.02 -33.29 23.23
CA PRO A 69 -15.89 -32.23 22.73
C PRO A 69 -15.00 -31.19 22.04
N THR A 70 -15.29 -30.93 20.77
CA THR A 70 -14.71 -29.85 19.97
C THR A 70 -14.84 -28.55 20.75
N GLN A 71 -13.76 -28.13 21.42
CA GLN A 71 -13.63 -26.74 21.86
C GLN A 71 -13.74 -25.92 20.57
N LEU A 72 -14.83 -25.18 20.42
CA LEU A 72 -14.95 -24.12 19.42
C LEU A 72 -13.74 -23.21 19.62
N GLN A 73 -12.70 -23.37 18.79
CA GLN A 73 -11.55 -22.48 18.84
C GLN A 73 -12.06 -21.08 18.52
N GLU A 74 -11.90 -20.15 19.46
CA GLU A 74 -12.27 -18.75 19.25
C GLU A 74 -11.56 -18.22 17.99
N HIS A 75 -12.35 -17.73 17.04
CA HIS A 75 -11.80 -17.12 15.82
C HIS A 75 -10.93 -15.92 16.19
N THR A 76 -9.67 -15.95 15.75
CA THR A 76 -8.72 -14.86 16.00
C THR A 76 -8.57 -14.02 14.73
N TYR A 77 -8.95 -12.75 14.80
CA TYR A 77 -8.97 -11.87 13.63
C TYR A 77 -7.57 -11.39 13.26
N SER A 78 -7.16 -11.66 12.02
CA SER A 78 -5.92 -11.13 11.45
C SER A 78 -5.98 -9.60 11.35
N THR A 79 -5.15 -8.94 12.16
CA THR A 79 -5.27 -7.51 12.46
C THR A 79 -3.96 -6.79 12.19
N VAL A 80 -3.97 -5.84 11.26
CA VAL A 80 -2.88 -4.88 11.10
C VAL A 80 -3.16 -3.67 11.97
N VAL A 81 -2.22 -3.32 12.84
CA VAL A 81 -2.29 -2.10 13.67
C VAL A 81 -1.29 -1.09 13.13
N THR A 82 -1.80 0.09 12.79
CA THR A 82 -1.00 1.23 12.35
C THR A 82 -1.38 2.50 13.11
N PHE A 83 -0.65 3.59 12.89
CA PHE A 83 -0.73 4.80 13.70
C PHE A 83 -1.25 5.97 12.88
N VAL A 84 -2.22 6.70 13.42
CA VAL A 84 -2.80 7.90 12.78
C VAL A 84 -2.87 9.06 13.80
N PRO A 85 -2.28 10.23 13.53
CA PRO A 85 -1.42 10.53 12.38
C PRO A 85 -0.12 9.70 12.41
N HIS A 86 0.66 9.75 11.34
CA HIS A 86 1.96 9.09 11.33
C HIS A 86 2.83 9.65 12.48
N PRO A 87 3.60 8.85 13.25
CA PRO A 87 4.34 9.34 14.41
C PRO A 87 5.27 10.53 14.10
N LEU A 88 5.92 10.51 12.94
CA LEU A 88 6.74 11.65 12.50
C LEU A 88 5.91 12.92 12.29
N GLU A 89 4.71 12.81 11.71
CA GLU A 89 3.81 13.95 11.50
C GLU A 89 3.32 14.52 12.83
N PHE A 90 3.03 13.65 13.81
CA PHE A 90 2.71 14.09 15.17
C PHE A 90 3.83 14.94 15.80
N PHE A 91 5.08 14.50 15.67
CA PHE A 91 6.22 15.19 16.28
C PHE A 91 6.66 16.45 15.51
N THR A 92 6.56 16.46 14.18
CA THR A 92 7.00 17.59 13.36
C THR A 92 5.90 18.59 13.05
N GLY A 93 4.63 18.20 13.19
CA GLY A 93 3.47 18.97 12.72
C GLY A 93 3.38 19.05 11.19
N GLN A 94 4.25 18.37 10.44
CA GLN A 94 4.30 18.41 8.98
C GLN A 94 3.65 17.18 8.36
N LEU A 95 2.68 17.42 7.48
CA LEU A 95 2.03 16.39 6.69
C LEU A 95 3.07 15.60 5.87
N ARG A 96 3.02 14.28 5.98
CA ARG A 96 3.90 13.39 5.24
C ARG A 96 3.12 12.71 4.11
N PRO A 97 3.50 12.92 2.83
CA PRO A 97 2.88 12.17 1.75
C PRO A 97 3.14 10.66 1.92
N LEU A 98 2.13 9.84 1.67
CA LEU A 98 2.10 8.39 1.85
C LEU A 98 2.23 7.69 0.50
N LEU A 99 3.05 6.63 0.45
CA LEU A 99 3.06 5.73 -0.71
C LEU A 99 1.69 5.06 -0.90
N THR A 100 0.98 4.82 0.21
CA THR A 100 -0.30 4.12 0.22
C THR A 100 -1.29 4.82 1.16
N PRO A 101 -2.05 5.81 0.65
CA PRO A 101 -3.18 6.41 1.37
C PRO A 101 -4.18 5.37 1.89
N LEU A 102 -5.04 5.76 2.83
CA LEU A 102 -5.89 4.82 3.58
C LEU A 102 -6.70 3.88 2.69
N ASP A 103 -7.41 4.40 1.68
CA ASP A 103 -8.24 3.59 0.79
C ASP A 103 -7.41 2.54 0.03
N GLU A 104 -6.23 2.92 -0.45
CA GLU A 104 -5.29 2.00 -1.12
C GLU A 104 -4.74 0.96 -0.13
N LYS A 105 -4.43 1.37 1.10
CA LYS A 105 -3.89 0.48 2.14
C LYS A 105 -4.93 -0.58 2.51
N VAL A 106 -6.19 -0.17 2.66
CA VAL A 106 -7.31 -1.07 2.90
C VAL A 106 -7.45 -2.11 1.79
N GLN A 107 -7.39 -1.68 0.52
CA GLN A 107 -7.49 -2.61 -0.61
C GLN A 107 -6.33 -3.61 -0.64
N GLN A 108 -5.10 -3.13 -0.41
CA GLN A 108 -3.91 -3.96 -0.44
C GLN A 108 -3.89 -4.97 0.72
N LEU A 109 -4.17 -4.54 1.95
CA LEU A 109 -4.22 -5.43 3.11
C LEU A 109 -5.32 -6.50 2.96
N ARG A 110 -6.50 -6.10 2.45
CA ARG A 110 -7.57 -7.05 2.14
C ARG A 110 -7.14 -8.11 1.12
N SER A 111 -6.39 -7.71 0.08
CA SER A 111 -5.89 -8.63 -0.94
C SER A 111 -4.90 -9.66 -0.36
N LEU A 112 -4.21 -9.32 0.74
CA LEU A 112 -3.36 -10.22 1.50
C LEU A 112 -4.13 -11.15 2.45
N GLY A 113 -5.44 -10.98 2.59
CA GLY A 113 -6.28 -11.77 3.51
C GLY A 113 -6.36 -11.21 4.92
N VAL A 114 -5.91 -9.97 5.16
CA VAL A 114 -6.10 -9.28 6.44
C VAL A 114 -7.59 -8.98 6.63
N GLU A 115 -8.11 -9.32 7.80
CA GLU A 115 -9.52 -9.12 8.15
C GLU A 115 -9.77 -7.74 8.77
N GLN A 116 -8.76 -7.15 9.41
CA GLN A 116 -8.92 -5.91 10.16
C GLN A 116 -7.72 -4.97 10.08
N LEU A 117 -8.00 -3.68 9.92
CA LEU A 117 -7.05 -2.57 10.08
C LEU A 117 -7.48 -1.72 11.27
N VAL A 118 -6.61 -1.59 12.27
CA VAL A 118 -6.77 -0.67 13.40
C VAL A 118 -5.89 0.55 13.16
N LEU A 119 -6.53 1.72 13.10
CA LEU A 119 -5.90 3.02 13.05
C LEU A 119 -5.77 3.53 14.48
N LEU A 120 -4.69 3.14 15.17
CA LEU A 120 -4.44 3.53 16.55
C LEU A 120 -4.11 5.04 16.61
N PRO A 121 -4.87 5.85 17.36
CA PRO A 121 -4.59 7.27 17.51
C PRO A 121 -3.19 7.49 18.09
N PHE A 122 -2.33 8.20 17.37
CA PHE A 122 -1.00 8.57 17.87
C PHE A 122 -1.05 9.96 18.50
N ASP A 123 -1.32 9.99 19.79
CA ASP A 123 -1.49 11.20 20.58
C ASP A 123 -0.48 11.30 21.74
N ARG A 124 -0.66 12.31 22.60
CA ARG A 124 0.20 12.52 23.77
C ARG A 124 0.14 11.36 24.74
N GLU A 125 -1.02 10.74 24.94
CA GLU A 125 -1.19 9.63 25.86
C GLU A 125 -0.43 8.39 25.34
N LEU A 126 -0.68 7.99 24.09
CA LEU A 126 0.00 6.85 23.47
C LEU A 126 1.52 7.07 23.42
N SER A 127 1.97 8.27 23.03
CA SER A 127 3.41 8.60 22.92
C SER A 127 4.14 8.61 24.28
N ALA A 128 3.39 8.75 25.39
CA ALA A 128 3.94 8.78 26.74
C ALA A 128 4.01 7.39 27.41
N LEU A 129 3.35 6.37 26.86
CA LEU A 129 3.32 5.02 27.44
C LEU A 129 4.73 4.42 27.54
N SER A 130 5.05 3.81 28.67
CA SER A 130 6.23 2.94 28.77
C SER A 130 6.07 1.70 27.88
N PRO A 131 7.16 1.00 27.52
CA PRO A 131 7.05 -0.29 26.83
C PRO A 131 6.13 -1.29 27.56
N GLN A 132 6.22 -1.37 28.90
CA GLN A 132 5.35 -2.24 29.70
C GLN A 132 3.88 -1.82 29.60
N ASP A 133 3.58 -0.52 29.79
CA ASP A 133 2.21 -0.01 29.68
C ASP A 133 1.61 -0.22 28.30
N PHE A 134 2.40 -0.07 27.24
CA PHE A 134 1.93 -0.32 25.87
C PHE A 134 1.52 -1.78 25.69
N VAL A 135 2.31 -2.73 26.21
CA VAL A 135 1.97 -4.16 26.14
C VAL A 135 0.71 -4.44 26.98
N ASP A 136 0.68 -4.02 28.24
CA ASP A 136 -0.41 -4.37 29.15
C ASP A 136 -1.74 -3.72 28.75
N LYS A 137 -1.72 -2.42 28.46
CA LYS A 137 -2.95 -1.65 28.19
C LYS A 137 -3.41 -1.85 26.76
N ILE A 138 -2.52 -1.70 25.78
CA ILE A 138 -2.93 -1.70 24.37
C ILE A 138 -3.03 -3.12 23.84
N LEU A 139 -1.96 -3.92 23.96
CA LEU A 139 -1.92 -5.24 23.32
C LEU A 139 -2.75 -6.29 24.08
N VAL A 140 -2.63 -6.32 25.41
CA VAL A 140 -3.31 -7.33 26.24
C VAL A 140 -4.75 -6.92 26.54
N GLN A 141 -4.97 -5.78 27.21
CA GLN A 141 -6.31 -5.40 27.67
C GLN A 141 -7.21 -4.95 26.51
N GLN A 142 -6.74 -4.04 25.67
CA GLN A 142 -7.60 -3.45 24.65
C GLN A 142 -7.73 -4.32 23.39
N LEU A 143 -6.62 -4.82 22.83
CA LEU A 143 -6.62 -5.62 21.60
C LEU A 143 -6.84 -7.12 21.84
N GLN A 144 -6.68 -7.62 23.06
CA GLN A 144 -6.78 -9.05 23.39
C GLN A 144 -5.92 -9.90 22.43
N CYS A 145 -4.66 -9.50 22.25
CA CYS A 145 -3.71 -10.15 21.36
C CYS A 145 -3.49 -11.62 21.75
N ARG A 146 -3.55 -12.53 20.77
CA ARG A 146 -3.20 -13.95 20.91
C ARG A 146 -1.87 -14.30 20.25
N LYS A 147 -1.45 -13.52 19.24
CA LYS A 147 -0.12 -13.59 18.62
C LYS A 147 0.26 -12.23 18.08
N ILE A 148 1.56 -11.93 18.07
CA ILE A 148 2.09 -10.67 17.58
C ILE A 148 3.16 -10.95 16.52
N SER A 149 3.21 -10.13 15.46
CA SER A 149 4.31 -10.10 14.51
C SER A 149 4.82 -8.67 14.29
N VAL A 150 6.15 -8.54 14.29
CA VAL A 150 6.85 -7.27 14.10
C VAL A 150 8.11 -7.46 13.27
N GLY A 151 8.58 -6.39 12.61
CA GLY A 151 9.91 -6.37 12.02
C GLY A 151 11.02 -6.29 13.09
N GLN A 152 12.22 -6.77 12.76
CA GLN A 152 13.39 -6.71 13.63
C GLN A 152 13.78 -5.28 14.04
N ASP A 153 13.47 -4.28 13.21
CA ASP A 153 13.72 -2.85 13.45
C ASP A 153 12.58 -2.15 14.22
N PHE A 154 11.59 -2.90 14.71
CA PHE A 154 10.46 -2.34 15.43
C PHE A 154 10.91 -1.73 16.77
N CYS A 155 10.47 -0.49 17.00
CA CYS A 155 10.62 0.19 18.28
C CYS A 155 9.29 0.78 18.73
N PHE A 156 9.07 0.82 20.05
CA PHE A 156 7.82 1.27 20.66
C PHE A 156 8.05 1.85 22.06
N GLY A 157 6.97 2.36 22.66
CA GLY A 157 7.00 3.07 23.93
C GLY A 157 7.66 4.45 23.84
N LYS A 158 7.58 5.18 24.96
CA LYS A 158 8.09 6.54 25.12
C LYS A 158 9.55 6.60 24.68
N GLN A 159 9.85 7.56 23.80
CA GLN A 159 11.18 7.79 23.24
C GLN A 159 11.78 6.56 22.51
N ARG A 160 10.93 5.65 22.00
CA ARG A 160 11.36 4.42 21.30
C ARG A 160 12.24 3.50 22.16
N ARG A 161 12.05 3.51 23.48
CA ARG A 161 12.88 2.73 24.42
C ARG A 161 12.67 1.22 24.30
N GLY A 162 11.51 0.76 23.85
CA GLY A 162 11.24 -0.66 23.62
C GLY A 162 11.66 -1.10 22.23
N THR A 163 12.30 -2.26 22.13
CA THR A 163 12.72 -2.93 20.89
C THR A 163 11.86 -4.17 20.60
N ALA A 164 11.98 -4.78 19.42
CA ALA A 164 11.32 -6.04 19.11
C ALA A 164 11.62 -7.16 20.13
N LYS A 165 12.85 -7.19 20.69
CA LYS A 165 13.22 -8.16 21.74
C LYS A 165 12.53 -7.84 23.07
N ASP A 166 12.45 -6.56 23.45
CA ASP A 166 11.71 -6.16 24.65
C ASP A 166 10.23 -6.52 24.52
N LEU A 167 9.64 -6.34 23.34
CA LEU A 167 8.26 -6.75 23.07
C LEU A 167 8.07 -8.26 23.30
N GLN A 168 8.99 -9.09 22.79
CA GLN A 168 8.95 -10.53 22.99
C GLN A 168 9.04 -10.91 24.48
N LEU A 169 9.95 -10.30 25.24
CA LEU A 169 10.10 -10.55 26.67
C LEU A 169 8.88 -10.10 27.49
N LEU A 170 8.31 -8.93 27.18
CA LEU A 170 7.15 -8.38 27.86
C LEU A 170 5.88 -9.18 27.56
N ALA A 171 5.67 -9.56 26.29
CA ALA A 171 4.53 -10.35 25.86
C ALA A 171 4.56 -11.79 26.39
N ALA A 172 5.75 -12.37 26.62
CA ALA A 172 5.92 -13.69 27.20
C ALA A 172 5.30 -13.80 28.60
N LYS A 173 5.30 -12.73 29.40
CA LYS A 173 4.63 -12.67 30.72
C LYS A 173 3.12 -12.92 30.63
N HIS A 174 2.53 -12.68 29.46
CA HIS A 174 1.11 -12.86 29.16
C HIS A 174 0.85 -14.09 28.26
N HIS A 175 1.86 -14.94 28.05
CA HIS A 175 1.79 -16.11 27.17
C HIS A 175 1.44 -15.78 25.70
N ILE A 176 1.81 -14.58 25.23
CA ILE A 176 1.56 -14.15 23.86
C ILE A 176 2.82 -14.39 23.02
N PRO A 177 2.82 -15.31 22.04
CA PRO A 177 3.94 -15.51 21.14
C PRO A 177 4.18 -14.28 20.26
N VAL A 178 5.46 -13.94 20.09
CA VAL A 178 5.92 -12.84 19.22
C VAL A 178 6.85 -13.38 18.14
N THR A 179 6.47 -13.19 16.88
CA THR A 179 7.30 -13.47 15.70
C THR A 179 8.05 -12.20 15.30
N ILE A 180 9.37 -12.20 15.48
CA ILE A 180 10.26 -11.14 15.00
C ILE A 180 10.75 -11.52 13.60
N VAL A 181 10.38 -10.72 12.60
CA VAL A 181 10.68 -10.97 11.19
C VAL A 181 11.95 -10.21 10.81
N CYS A 182 12.95 -10.93 10.29
CA CYS A 182 14.18 -10.35 9.77
C CYS A 182 13.89 -9.41 8.60
N LEU A 183 14.70 -8.36 8.49
CA LEU A 183 14.60 -7.43 7.37
C LEU A 183 14.92 -8.15 6.06
N GLN A 184 14.01 -8.07 5.10
CA GLN A 184 14.24 -8.63 3.78
C GLN A 184 15.19 -7.72 3.00
N THR A 185 16.19 -8.30 2.35
CA THR A 185 17.03 -7.65 1.35
C THR A 185 16.63 -8.11 -0.05
N HIS A 186 16.95 -7.31 -1.06
CA HIS A 186 16.75 -7.72 -2.45
C HIS A 186 18.04 -8.35 -2.97
N THR A 187 18.06 -9.67 -3.18
CA THR A 187 19.25 -10.41 -3.63
C THR A 187 19.29 -10.68 -5.12
N GLU A 188 18.26 -10.30 -5.88
CA GLU A 188 18.24 -10.55 -7.32
C GLU A 188 18.89 -9.39 -8.09
N ASN A 189 20.10 -9.62 -8.59
CA ASN A 189 20.78 -8.87 -9.67
C ASN A 189 21.55 -7.58 -9.35
N VAL A 190 21.92 -7.28 -8.10
CA VAL A 190 22.93 -6.22 -7.82
C VAL A 190 23.97 -6.75 -6.83
N PRO A 191 25.22 -7.01 -7.24
CA PRO A 191 26.28 -7.54 -6.37
C PRO A 191 26.75 -6.59 -5.25
N SER A 192 26.11 -5.43 -5.03
CA SER A 192 26.67 -4.35 -4.22
C SER A 192 25.72 -3.63 -3.26
N GLN A 193 24.44 -4.03 -3.14
CA GLN A 193 23.55 -3.40 -2.14
C GLN A 193 22.63 -4.41 -1.44
N GLU A 194 23.10 -4.96 -0.32
CA GLU A 194 22.30 -5.67 0.70
C GLU A 194 21.39 -4.70 1.49
N ALA A 195 20.84 -3.67 0.84
CA ALA A 195 19.99 -2.69 1.52
C ALA A 195 18.63 -3.33 1.88
N PRO A 196 18.16 -3.20 3.13
CA PRO A 196 16.82 -3.64 3.51
C PRO A 196 15.72 -2.97 2.69
N ILE A 197 14.72 -3.76 2.27
CA ILE A 197 13.50 -3.24 1.66
C ILE A 197 12.80 -2.33 2.66
N SER A 198 12.67 -1.04 2.32
CA SER A 198 12.06 -0.04 3.20
C SER A 198 11.27 1.00 2.40
N THR A 199 10.29 1.63 3.06
CA THR A 199 9.55 2.78 2.51
C THR A 199 10.50 3.89 2.04
N SER A 200 11.58 4.18 2.76
CA SER A 200 12.55 5.22 2.38
C SER A 200 13.29 4.88 1.08
N LEU A 201 13.71 3.63 0.92
CA LEU A 201 14.38 3.17 -0.31
C LEU A 201 13.42 3.19 -1.51
N ILE A 202 12.16 2.77 -1.32
CA ILE A 202 11.15 2.85 -2.38
C ILE A 202 10.90 4.30 -2.80
N ARG A 203 10.80 5.24 -1.85
CA ARG A 203 10.65 6.67 -2.15
C ARG A 203 11.83 7.18 -2.96
N HIS A 204 13.05 6.81 -2.60
CA HIS A 204 14.26 7.18 -3.33
C HIS A 204 14.19 6.75 -4.81
N TYR A 205 13.80 5.49 -5.09
CA TYR A 205 13.63 5.01 -6.46
C TYR A 205 12.51 5.74 -7.21
N LEU A 206 11.38 6.02 -6.55
CA LEU A 206 10.30 6.80 -7.15
C LEU A 206 10.70 8.26 -7.45
N GLU A 207 11.51 8.88 -6.60
CA GLU A 207 12.05 10.24 -6.75
C GLU A 207 13.10 10.33 -7.85
N SER A 208 13.91 9.28 -8.04
CA SER A 208 14.90 9.21 -9.11
C SER A 208 14.29 8.81 -10.46
N GLY A 209 13.06 8.29 -10.47
CA GLY A 209 12.38 7.79 -11.67
C GLY A 209 12.71 6.33 -11.99
N ASP A 210 13.37 5.62 -11.08
CA ASP A 210 13.66 4.18 -11.18
C ASP A 210 12.41 3.35 -10.81
N ILE A 211 11.42 3.38 -11.69
CA ILE A 211 10.14 2.69 -11.50
C ILE A 211 10.33 1.17 -11.42
N LYS A 212 11.32 0.62 -12.12
CA LYS A 212 11.61 -0.82 -12.12
C LYS A 212 11.97 -1.29 -10.71
N ASN A 213 12.96 -0.67 -10.07
CA ASN A 213 13.36 -1.06 -8.73
C ASN A 213 12.30 -0.73 -7.67
N ALA A 214 11.59 0.39 -7.80
CA ALA A 214 10.46 0.68 -6.92
C ALA A 214 9.39 -0.42 -6.96
N ASN A 215 8.98 -0.83 -8.16
CA ASN A 215 7.96 -1.88 -8.36
C ASN A 215 8.43 -3.25 -7.85
N LEU A 216 9.71 -3.56 -8.05
CA LEU A 216 10.34 -4.79 -7.58
C LEU A 216 10.29 -4.89 -6.05
N LEU A 217 10.66 -3.82 -5.34
CA LEU A 217 10.61 -3.77 -3.88
C LEU A 217 9.18 -3.78 -3.32
N LEU A 218 8.23 -3.19 -4.06
CA LEU A 218 6.81 -3.20 -3.72
C LEU A 218 6.14 -4.56 -3.99
N GLY A 219 6.72 -5.39 -4.87
CA GLY A 219 6.09 -6.61 -5.38
C GLY A 219 4.90 -6.36 -6.31
N ARG A 220 4.72 -5.11 -6.77
CA ARG A 220 3.62 -4.67 -7.64
C ARG A 220 3.94 -3.32 -8.28
N PRO A 221 3.27 -2.94 -9.38
CA PRO A 221 3.37 -1.59 -9.93
C PRO A 221 2.92 -0.50 -8.95
N TYR A 222 3.74 0.53 -8.76
CA TYR A 222 3.31 1.74 -8.07
C TYR A 222 2.14 2.36 -8.83
N THR A 223 1.03 2.64 -8.12
CA THR A 223 -0.23 3.03 -8.73
C THR A 223 -0.66 4.40 -8.21
N LEU A 224 -1.07 5.28 -9.11
CA LEU A 224 -1.76 6.53 -8.80
C LEU A 224 -3.25 6.33 -9.04
N ILE A 225 -4.05 6.46 -7.98
CA ILE A 225 -5.51 6.38 -8.06
C ILE A 225 -6.09 7.79 -7.93
N GLY A 226 -6.89 8.21 -8.91
CA GLY A 226 -7.47 9.56 -8.94
C GLY A 226 -8.79 9.63 -9.67
N THR A 227 -9.57 10.67 -9.37
CA THR A 227 -10.79 10.99 -10.10
C THR A 227 -10.45 11.85 -11.30
N VAL A 228 -11.03 11.53 -12.46
CA VAL A 228 -10.86 12.33 -13.67
C VAL A 228 -11.67 13.62 -13.56
N VAL A 229 -10.99 14.76 -13.65
CA VAL A 229 -11.57 16.10 -13.53
C VAL A 229 -11.40 16.92 -14.82
N PRO A 230 -12.21 17.96 -15.04
CA PRO A 230 -12.00 18.90 -16.15
C PRO A 230 -10.60 19.54 -16.10
N GLY A 231 -9.93 19.60 -17.25
CA GLY A 231 -8.66 20.32 -17.43
C GLY A 231 -8.75 21.35 -18.55
N LYS A 232 -7.61 21.93 -18.97
CA LYS A 232 -7.55 22.95 -20.05
C LYS A 232 -7.88 22.41 -21.45
N LYS A 233 -8.08 21.10 -21.61
CA LYS A 233 -8.40 20.41 -22.88
C LYS A 233 -7.41 20.66 -24.04
N MET A 234 -6.22 21.20 -23.75
CA MET A 234 -5.16 21.48 -24.75
C MET A 234 -4.71 20.23 -25.51
N GLY A 235 -4.62 19.07 -24.84
CA GLY A 235 -4.27 17.83 -25.51
C GLY A 235 -5.23 17.50 -26.67
N ARG A 236 -6.52 17.78 -26.51
CA ARG A 236 -7.55 17.53 -27.54
C ARG A 236 -7.33 18.39 -28.78
N THR A 237 -6.82 19.62 -28.65
CA THR A 237 -6.61 20.50 -29.81
C THR A 237 -5.40 20.08 -30.66
N ILE A 238 -4.48 19.29 -30.10
CA ILE A 238 -3.27 18.80 -30.79
C ILE A 238 -3.33 17.30 -31.15
N GLY A 239 -4.47 16.65 -30.93
CA GLY A 239 -4.69 15.23 -31.27
C GLY A 239 -4.37 14.22 -30.16
N PHE A 240 -4.04 14.67 -28.95
CA PHE A 240 -3.68 13.83 -27.81
C PHE A 240 -4.59 14.13 -26.61
N PRO A 241 -5.87 13.69 -26.62
CA PRO A 241 -6.79 13.95 -25.51
C PRO A 241 -6.24 13.38 -24.19
N THR A 242 -6.24 14.20 -23.13
CA THR A 242 -5.75 13.80 -21.80
C THR A 242 -6.85 13.83 -20.74
N ALA A 243 -6.88 12.80 -19.90
CA ALA A 243 -7.62 12.76 -18.65
C ALA A 243 -6.78 13.39 -17.54
N ASN A 244 -7.34 14.35 -16.79
CA ASN A 244 -6.65 15.01 -15.68
C ASN A 244 -7.02 14.29 -14.39
N LEU A 245 -6.04 13.85 -13.62
CA LEU A 245 -6.28 13.11 -12.38
C LEU A 245 -6.17 14.02 -11.16
N GLN A 246 -7.26 14.10 -10.40
CA GLN A 246 -7.24 14.59 -9.04
C GLN A 246 -6.88 13.44 -8.10
N LEU A 247 -5.67 13.48 -7.55
CA LEU A 247 -5.17 12.49 -6.58
C LEU A 247 -5.55 12.86 -5.14
N PRO A 248 -5.54 11.90 -4.20
CA PRO A 248 -5.57 12.17 -2.77
C PRO A 248 -4.46 13.15 -2.38
N LYS A 249 -4.76 14.09 -1.48
CA LYS A 249 -3.83 15.17 -1.08
C LYS A 249 -2.56 14.63 -0.41
N ASP A 250 -2.69 13.51 0.27
CA ASP A 250 -1.62 12.81 0.99
C ASP A 250 -0.88 11.79 0.11
N LYS A 251 -1.21 11.64 -1.18
CA LYS A 251 -0.51 10.69 -2.06
C LYS A 251 0.91 11.15 -2.35
N PHE A 252 1.88 10.26 -2.21
CA PHE A 252 3.25 10.49 -2.64
C PHE A 252 3.36 10.47 -4.16
N ILE A 253 3.98 11.51 -4.71
CA ILE A 253 4.12 11.73 -6.15
C ILE A 253 5.56 11.42 -6.56
N PRO A 254 5.77 10.53 -7.55
CA PRO A 254 7.10 10.19 -8.04
C PRO A 254 7.69 11.36 -8.85
N ARG A 255 8.90 11.16 -9.39
CA ARG A 255 9.62 12.14 -10.20
C ARG A 255 8.72 12.83 -11.23
N GLN A 256 8.85 14.14 -11.40
CA GLN A 256 8.15 14.84 -12.48
C GLN A 256 8.69 14.43 -13.85
N GLY A 257 7.78 14.25 -14.81
CA GLY A 257 8.10 13.81 -16.17
C GLY A 257 7.04 12.90 -16.77
N VAL A 258 7.43 12.23 -17.86
CA VAL A 258 6.56 11.37 -18.67
C VAL A 258 6.82 9.91 -18.36
N TYR A 259 5.75 9.13 -18.28
CA TYR A 259 5.74 7.72 -17.94
C TYR A 259 4.96 6.90 -18.96
N ALA A 260 5.43 5.69 -19.25
CA ALA A 260 4.58 4.65 -19.82
C ALA A 260 3.71 4.07 -18.70
N VAL A 261 2.41 3.90 -18.95
CA VAL A 261 1.45 3.49 -17.93
C VAL A 261 0.45 2.45 -18.43
N ARG A 262 -0.07 1.67 -17.49
CA ARG A 262 -1.28 0.86 -17.63
C ARG A 262 -2.38 1.49 -16.79
N ALA A 263 -3.58 1.67 -17.35
CA ALA A 263 -4.70 2.29 -16.67
C ALA A 263 -5.91 1.37 -16.66
N ALA A 264 -6.56 1.30 -15.50
CA ALA A 264 -7.83 0.62 -15.33
C ALA A 264 -8.88 1.59 -14.80
N ILE A 265 -10.11 1.49 -15.33
CA ILE A 265 -11.26 2.20 -14.77
C ILE A 265 -11.76 1.38 -13.58
N LEU A 266 -11.83 2.01 -12.41
CA LEU A 266 -12.37 1.35 -11.22
C LEU A 266 -13.90 1.37 -11.30
N SER A 267 -14.52 0.18 -11.29
CA SER A 267 -15.98 0.05 -11.18
C SER A 267 -16.45 0.31 -9.75
N GLU A 268 -17.51 1.11 -9.59
CA GLU A 268 -18.12 1.36 -8.28
C GLU A 268 -18.77 0.11 -7.68
N THR A 269 -19.25 -0.82 -8.51
CA THR A 269 -20.03 -1.98 -8.07
C THR A 269 -19.20 -3.20 -7.71
N SER A 270 -18.00 -3.35 -8.27
CA SER A 270 -17.22 -4.59 -8.12
C SER A 270 -15.82 -4.39 -7.56
N GLY A 271 -15.28 -3.17 -7.44
CA GLY A 271 -13.87 -2.96 -7.02
C GLY A 271 -12.84 -3.74 -7.86
N ALA A 272 -13.31 -4.40 -8.93
CA ALA A 272 -12.56 -5.15 -9.88
C ALA A 272 -12.16 -4.16 -10.97
N THR A 273 -10.88 -4.16 -11.30
CA THR A 273 -10.37 -3.55 -12.52
C THR A 273 -11.06 -4.23 -13.70
N SER A 274 -11.58 -3.45 -14.66
CA SER A 274 -11.93 -4.01 -15.97
C SER A 274 -10.76 -4.85 -16.49
N SER A 275 -11.04 -6.04 -17.03
CA SER A 275 -10.02 -6.94 -17.59
C SER A 275 -9.19 -6.31 -18.71
N HIS A 276 -9.69 -5.23 -19.30
CA HIS A 276 -8.98 -4.41 -20.25
C HIS A 276 -8.12 -3.37 -19.51
N GLN A 277 -6.81 -3.63 -19.46
CA GLN A 277 -5.83 -2.61 -19.10
C GLN A 277 -5.57 -1.74 -20.33
N ASN A 278 -5.92 -0.45 -20.23
CA ASN A 278 -5.63 0.51 -21.28
C ASN A 278 -4.17 0.94 -21.17
N LEU A 279 -3.46 0.95 -22.29
CA LEU A 279 -2.08 1.43 -22.35
C LEU A 279 -2.08 2.94 -22.57
N GLY A 280 -1.03 3.61 -22.16
CA GLY A 280 -0.93 5.05 -22.38
C GLY A 280 0.38 5.66 -21.94
N VAL A 281 0.42 6.99 -22.07
CA VAL A 281 1.45 7.84 -21.46
C VAL A 281 0.84 8.75 -20.42
N MET A 282 1.58 9.02 -19.35
CA MET A 282 1.19 9.95 -18.30
C MET A 282 2.26 11.01 -18.11
N ASN A 283 1.86 12.27 -17.99
CA ASN A 283 2.73 13.36 -17.57
C ASN A 283 2.41 13.78 -16.13
N ILE A 284 3.43 13.83 -15.29
CA ILE A 284 3.38 14.44 -13.95
C ILE A 284 4.20 15.72 -14.02
N GLY A 285 3.53 16.87 -13.88
CA GLY A 285 4.18 18.15 -14.12
C GLY A 285 3.58 19.32 -13.38
N LYS A 286 4.18 20.50 -13.54
CA LYS A 286 3.71 21.74 -12.91
C LYS A 286 2.95 22.62 -13.88
N ARG A 287 1.74 23.03 -13.49
CA ARG A 287 0.97 24.08 -14.17
C ARG A 287 1.26 25.44 -13.56
N PRO A 288 1.71 26.43 -14.35
CA PRO A 288 1.69 27.82 -13.92
C PRO A 288 0.25 28.26 -13.61
N THR A 289 0.05 28.83 -12.43
CA THR A 289 -1.22 29.43 -11.96
C THR A 289 -0.96 30.80 -11.35
N VAL A 290 -2.01 31.62 -11.21
CA VAL A 290 -1.92 32.99 -10.68
C VAL A 290 -1.33 33.04 -9.25
N ASN A 291 -1.49 31.97 -8.46
CA ASN A 291 -1.00 31.87 -7.07
C ASN A 291 0.16 30.88 -6.91
N GLY A 292 0.91 30.57 -7.99
CA GLY A 292 2.07 29.66 -7.95
C GLY A 292 1.97 28.52 -8.96
N SER A 293 2.60 27.37 -8.69
CA SER A 293 2.51 26.20 -9.57
C SER A 293 1.72 25.07 -8.90
N ASN A 294 0.65 24.59 -9.54
CA ASN A 294 -0.07 23.41 -9.10
C ASN A 294 0.44 22.16 -9.82
N LEU A 295 0.61 21.06 -9.08
CA LEU A 295 0.89 19.76 -9.68
C LEU A 295 -0.28 19.33 -10.57
N SER A 296 0.04 18.78 -11.73
CA SER A 296 -0.90 18.21 -12.70
C SER A 296 -0.47 16.80 -13.04
N VAL A 297 -1.43 15.88 -13.06
CA VAL A 297 -1.24 14.50 -13.51
C VAL A 297 -2.20 14.27 -14.68
N GLU A 298 -1.63 14.07 -15.87
CA GLU A 298 -2.37 14.00 -17.12
C GLU A 298 -2.08 12.69 -17.82
N VAL A 299 -3.12 11.95 -18.19
CA VAL A 299 -3.00 10.63 -18.80
C VAL A 299 -3.60 10.66 -20.19
N HIS A 300 -2.82 10.28 -21.19
CA HIS A 300 -3.29 10.00 -22.53
C HIS A 300 -3.38 8.47 -22.70
N LEU A 301 -4.59 7.95 -22.83
CA LEU A 301 -4.83 6.53 -23.11
C LEU A 301 -4.82 6.31 -24.62
N PHE A 302 -4.11 5.27 -25.04
CA PHE A 302 -4.08 4.83 -26.42
C PHE A 302 -5.45 4.29 -26.83
N ASP A 303 -5.86 4.63 -28.05
CA ASP A 303 -7.01 4.04 -28.72
C ASP A 303 -8.33 4.19 -27.92
N TRP A 304 -8.39 5.20 -27.03
CA TRP A 304 -9.52 5.48 -26.16
C TRP A 304 -10.31 6.71 -26.63
N CYS A 305 -11.62 6.50 -26.89
CA CYS A 305 -12.48 7.53 -27.47
C CYS A 305 -13.63 7.98 -26.56
N SER A 306 -13.82 7.36 -25.39
CA SER A 306 -14.96 7.63 -24.50
C SER A 306 -14.66 8.68 -23.43
N ASP A 307 -15.70 9.32 -22.90
CA ASP A 307 -15.57 10.24 -21.77
C ASP A 307 -15.22 9.49 -20.47
N LEU A 308 -14.30 10.05 -19.71
CA LEU A 308 -13.82 9.52 -18.43
C LEU A 308 -14.14 10.45 -17.26
N TYR A 309 -14.74 11.64 -17.49
CA TYR A 309 -15.02 12.59 -16.41
C TYR A 309 -15.82 11.96 -15.27
N GLY A 310 -15.40 12.26 -14.04
CA GLY A 310 -16.01 11.71 -12.82
C GLY A 310 -15.61 10.28 -12.48
N ARG A 311 -15.02 9.52 -13.42
CA ARG A 311 -14.58 8.14 -13.16
C ARG A 311 -13.29 8.14 -12.34
N LYS A 312 -13.13 7.11 -11.49
CA LYS A 312 -11.85 6.81 -10.84
C LYS A 312 -10.98 5.96 -11.76
N LEU A 313 -9.75 6.40 -12.01
CA LEU A 313 -8.72 5.63 -12.72
C LEU A 313 -7.66 5.16 -11.73
N ALA A 314 -7.22 3.92 -11.89
CA ALA A 314 -5.99 3.41 -11.30
C ALA A 314 -4.93 3.33 -12.39
N VAL A 315 -3.85 4.11 -12.24
CA VAL A 315 -2.79 4.26 -13.24
C VAL A 315 -1.48 3.69 -12.67
N GLN A 316 -1.10 2.54 -13.20
CA GLN A 316 0.12 1.81 -12.85
C GLN A 316 1.31 2.35 -13.63
N LEU A 317 2.39 2.68 -12.93
CA LEU A 317 3.61 3.17 -13.52
C LEU A 317 4.45 1.99 -13.99
N VAL A 318 4.75 1.97 -15.30
CA VAL A 318 5.51 0.89 -15.93
C VAL A 318 6.97 1.31 -16.08
N ALA A 319 7.21 2.48 -16.67
CA ALA A 319 8.55 3.02 -16.84
C ALA A 319 8.53 4.55 -16.88
N PHE A 320 9.59 5.17 -16.36
CA PHE A 320 9.88 6.58 -16.61
C PHE A 320 10.52 6.74 -17.99
N LEU A 321 9.98 7.63 -18.82
CA LEU A 321 10.46 7.86 -20.18
C LEU A 321 11.43 9.04 -20.25
N ARG A 322 11.07 10.16 -19.62
CA ARG A 322 11.87 11.39 -19.62
C ARG A 322 11.38 12.40 -18.59
N GLY A 323 12.23 13.36 -18.23
CA GLY A 323 11.84 14.52 -17.42
C GLY A 323 10.96 15.53 -18.17
N GLU A 324 10.42 16.51 -17.44
CA GLU A 324 9.71 17.64 -18.04
C GLU A 324 10.65 18.47 -18.93
N GLN A 325 10.11 18.95 -20.05
CA GLN A 325 10.83 19.77 -21.03
C GLN A 325 9.93 20.93 -21.47
N LYS A 326 10.53 22.09 -21.72
CA LYS A 326 9.85 23.21 -22.37
C LYS A 326 9.99 23.06 -23.89
N PHE A 327 8.92 23.33 -24.62
CA PHE A 327 8.90 23.26 -26.08
C PHE A 327 8.80 24.66 -26.67
N ALA A 328 9.54 24.90 -27.76
CA ALA A 328 9.56 26.18 -28.46
C ALA A 328 8.28 26.45 -29.28
N SER A 329 7.55 25.40 -29.67
CA SER A 329 6.27 25.52 -30.38
C SER A 329 5.35 24.33 -30.10
N LEU A 330 4.07 24.46 -30.48
CA LEU A 330 3.09 23.38 -30.39
C LEU A 330 3.46 22.17 -31.26
N GLU A 331 4.07 22.38 -32.43
CA GLU A 331 4.53 21.29 -33.29
C GLU A 331 5.66 20.48 -32.66
N HIS A 332 6.61 21.12 -31.97
CA HIS A 332 7.65 20.41 -31.22
C HIS A 332 7.05 19.59 -30.08
N LEU A 333 6.07 20.14 -29.35
CA LEU A 333 5.36 19.41 -28.31
C LEU A 333 4.63 18.18 -28.88
N LYS A 334 3.88 18.35 -29.97
CA LYS A 334 3.15 17.27 -30.64
C LYS A 334 4.09 16.16 -31.10
N THR A 335 5.21 16.53 -31.72
CA THR A 335 6.23 15.58 -32.19
C THR A 335 6.82 14.79 -31.03
N GLN A 336 7.15 15.45 -29.92
CA GLN A 336 7.68 14.76 -28.74
C GLN A 336 6.65 13.82 -28.11
N ILE A 337 5.37 14.21 -28.02
CA ILE A 337 4.32 13.33 -27.50
C ILE A 337 4.19 12.07 -28.38
N GLN A 338 4.27 12.20 -29.70
CA GLN A 338 4.26 11.05 -30.61
C GLN A 338 5.45 10.11 -30.36
N ILE A 339 6.64 10.66 -30.14
CA ILE A 339 7.84 9.88 -29.79
C ILE A 339 7.61 9.15 -28.46
N ASP A 340 7.10 9.84 -27.44
CA ASP A 340 6.81 9.26 -26.13
C ASP A 340 5.80 8.11 -26.24
N CYS A 341 4.75 8.28 -27.05
CA CYS A 341 3.75 7.24 -27.32
C CYS A 341 4.37 6.02 -28.02
N ASN A 342 5.23 6.24 -29.02
CA ASN A 342 5.90 5.17 -29.74
C ASN A 342 6.87 4.38 -28.82
N ILE A 343 7.63 5.07 -27.96
CA ILE A 343 8.48 4.43 -26.96
C ILE A 343 7.63 3.60 -26.00
N ALA A 344 6.54 4.18 -25.48
CA ALA A 344 5.65 3.48 -24.57
C ALA A 344 5.02 2.23 -25.20
N ARG A 345 4.56 2.29 -26.47
CA ARG A 345 4.01 1.11 -27.17
C ARG A 345 5.04 -0.02 -27.27
N LYS A 346 6.30 0.29 -27.62
CA LYS A 346 7.39 -0.69 -27.68
C LYS A 346 7.72 -1.35 -26.35
N LEU A 347 7.39 -0.73 -25.21
CA LEU A 347 7.57 -1.33 -23.88
C LEU A 347 6.48 -2.36 -23.54
N PHE A 348 5.40 -2.41 -24.33
CA PHE A 348 4.27 -3.32 -24.12
C PHE A 348 4.18 -4.45 -25.16
N GLU A 349 5.01 -4.39 -26.20
CA GLU A 349 5.33 -5.49 -27.11
C GLU A 349 6.32 -6.44 -26.44
#